data_AF-A0A210PMZ2-F1
#
_entry.id   AF-A0A210PMZ2-F1
#
_cell.length_a   1.000
_cell.length_b   1.000
_cell.length_c   1.000
_cell.angle_alpha   90.00
_cell.angle_beta   90.00
_cell.angle_gamma   90.00
#
_symmetry.space_group_name_H-M   'P 1'
#
loop_
_entity.id
_entity.type
_entity.pdbx_description
1 polymer ?
#
loop_
_entity_poly.entity_id
_entity_poly.type
_entity_poly.pdbx_seq_one_letter_code
_entity_poly.pdbx_strand_id
1 'polypeptide(L)'
;MGDYVEFRIGKQKALDKVTIEQWGYANIRIMNKLFQDGTLSNSVDYFNYSATIFRLASKYVWLSVLLYDRKFRELQVTEGFQWGTHHQDLMDLNLILKADSPTNKTIQEAKSYASGSFQHKIGGVADS
;
A
#
# COMPACT_ATOMS: atom_id res chain seq x y z
N MET A 1 -36.64 -26.20 11.44
CA MET A 1 -36.11 -26.20 10.06
C MET A 1 -35.34 -24.91 9.91
N GLY A 2 -34.00 -24.97 9.99
CA GLY A 2 -33.15 -23.80 9.95
C GLY A 2 -32.60 -23.62 8.54
N ASP A 3 -32.93 -22.51 7.90
CA ASP A 3 -32.42 -22.14 6.58
C ASP A 3 -30.92 -21.82 6.70
N TYR A 4 -30.10 -22.69 6.11
CA TYR A 4 -28.69 -22.40 5.92
C TYR A 4 -28.56 -21.31 4.85
N VAL A 5 -28.13 -20.12 5.25
CA VAL A 5 -27.72 -19.07 4.32
C VAL A 5 -26.43 -19.55 3.66
N GLU A 6 -26.58 -20.08 2.45
CA GLU A 6 -25.48 -20.49 1.60
C GLU A 6 -24.67 -19.24 1.22
N PHE A 7 -23.54 -19.02 1.89
CA PHE A 7 -22.57 -18.01 1.49
C PHE A 7 -22.00 -18.44 0.14
N ARG A 8 -22.58 -17.91 -0.95
CA ARG A 8 -21.99 -18.01 -2.28
C ARG A 8 -20.62 -17.35 -2.23
N ILE A 9 -19.57 -18.16 -2.10
CA ILE A 9 -18.19 -17.76 -2.33
C ILE A 9 -18.10 -17.43 -3.83
N GLY A 10 -18.46 -16.21 -4.20
CA GLY A 10 -18.29 -15.72 -5.55
C GLY A 10 -16.82 -15.88 -5.95
N LYS A 11 -16.57 -16.28 -7.21
CA LYS A 11 -15.20 -16.39 -7.78
C LYS A 11 -14.36 -15.22 -7.28
N GLN A 12 -13.30 -15.51 -6.54
CA GLN A 12 -12.40 -14.50 -5.99
C GLN A 12 -11.95 -13.62 -7.15
N LYS A 13 -12.39 -12.36 -7.17
CA LYS A 13 -11.93 -11.41 -8.18
C LYS A 13 -10.42 -11.38 -8.10
N ALA A 14 -9.78 -11.52 -9.26
CA ALA A 14 -8.35 -11.33 -9.35
C ALA A 14 -8.02 -9.92 -8.80
N LEU A 15 -7.01 -9.86 -7.92
CA LEU A 15 -6.65 -8.66 -7.15
C LEU A 15 -6.43 -7.43 -8.03
N ASP A 16 -5.87 -7.65 -9.23
CA ASP A 16 -5.60 -6.66 -10.27
C ASP A 16 -6.85 -5.96 -10.80
N LYS A 17 -8.05 -6.53 -10.57
CA LYS A 17 -9.33 -5.96 -11.02
C LYS A 17 -10.08 -5.18 -9.96
N VAL A 18 -9.57 -5.13 -8.73
CA VAL A 18 -10.20 -4.38 -7.63
C VAL A 18 -9.83 -2.91 -7.78
N THR A 19 -10.83 -2.03 -7.88
CA THR A 19 -10.57 -0.57 -7.87
C THR A 19 -10.44 -0.04 -6.44
N ILE A 20 -9.84 1.15 -6.28
CA ILE A 20 -9.72 1.83 -4.98
C ILE A 20 -11.11 2.04 -4.35
N GLU A 21 -12.09 2.44 -5.16
CA GLU A 21 -13.48 2.62 -4.71
C GLU A 21 -14.10 1.31 -4.21
N GLN A 22 -13.96 0.22 -4.98
CA GLN A 22 -14.45 -1.10 -4.58
C GLN A 22 -13.80 -1.59 -3.28
N TRP A 23 -12.50 -1.38 -3.15
CA TRP A 23 -11.78 -1.66 -1.91
C TRP A 23 -12.31 -0.83 -0.75
N GLY A 24 -12.55 0.47 -0.95
CA GLY A 24 -13.10 1.37 0.08
C GLY A 24 -14.47 0.92 0.59
N TYR A 25 -15.40 0.57 -0.31
CA TYR A 25 -16.70 0.04 0.07
C TYR A 25 -16.60 -1.28 0.83
N ALA A 26 -15.75 -2.20 0.37
CA ALA A 26 -15.52 -3.47 1.06
C ALA A 26 -14.89 -3.23 2.45
N ASN A 27 -13.92 -2.34 2.55
CA ASN A 27 -13.22 -2.00 3.78
C ASN A 27 -14.15 -1.44 4.86
N ILE A 28 -15.10 -0.57 4.48
CA ILE A 28 -16.11 -0.03 5.41
C ILE A 28 -17.04 -1.13 5.91
N ARG A 29 -17.45 -2.05 5.03
CA ARG A 29 -18.30 -3.20 5.42
C ARG A 29 -17.57 -4.11 6.40
N ILE A 30 -16.28 -4.37 6.18
CA ILE A 30 -15.44 -5.13 7.12
C ILE A 30 -15.36 -4.43 8.46
N MET A 31 -15.05 -3.12 8.49
CA MET A 31 -15.00 -2.34 9.73
C MET A 31 -16.30 -2.44 10.54
N ASN A 32 -17.44 -2.25 9.88
CA ASN A 32 -18.75 -2.34 10.54
C ASN A 32 -18.99 -3.74 11.12
N LYS A 33 -18.59 -4.79 10.39
CA LYS A 33 -18.71 -6.17 10.87
C LYS A 33 -17.83 -6.42 12.09
N LEU A 34 -16.57 -5.99 12.05
CA LEU A 34 -15.65 -6.13 13.18
C LEU A 34 -16.12 -5.38 14.43
N PHE A 35 -16.75 -4.21 14.24
CA PHE A 35 -17.35 -3.43 15.32
C PHE A 35 -18.57 -4.14 15.93
N GLN A 36 -19.46 -4.68 15.10
CA GLN A 36 -20.61 -5.47 15.55
C GLN A 36 -20.21 -6.74 16.30
N ASP A 37 -19.13 -7.39 15.86
CA ASP A 37 -18.62 -8.62 16.47
C ASP A 37 -17.76 -8.35 17.73
N GLY A 38 -17.57 -7.09 18.12
CA GLY A 38 -16.77 -6.70 19.29
C GLY A 38 -15.26 -6.92 19.14
N THR A 39 -14.81 -7.41 17.97
CA THR A 39 -13.40 -7.65 17.65
C THR A 39 -12.60 -6.37 17.43
N LEU A 40 -13.27 -5.26 17.09
CA LEU A 40 -12.64 -3.95 16.96
C LEU A 40 -12.90 -3.14 18.23
N SER A 41 -11.86 -2.98 19.07
CA SER A 41 -11.95 -2.27 20.36
C SER A 41 -12.16 -0.77 20.21
N ASN A 42 -11.62 -0.16 19.14
CA ASN A 42 -11.82 1.24 18.80
C ASN A 42 -11.80 1.45 17.28
N SER A 43 -12.55 2.44 16.79
CA SER A 43 -12.61 2.75 15.36
C SER A 43 -11.38 3.51 14.84
N VAL A 44 -10.66 4.20 15.73
CA VAL A 44 -9.50 5.04 15.40
C VAL A 44 -8.39 4.23 14.75
N ASP A 45 -8.08 3.06 15.29
CA ASP A 45 -7.05 2.15 14.80
C ASP A 45 -7.36 1.65 13.38
N TYR A 46 -8.62 1.30 13.13
CA TYR A 46 -9.06 0.88 11.80
C TYR A 46 -9.05 2.04 10.79
N PHE A 47 -9.37 3.27 11.23
CA PHE A 47 -9.24 4.46 10.40
C PHE A 47 -7.78 4.76 10.07
N ASN A 48 -6.86 4.65 11.02
CA ASN A 48 -5.42 4.86 10.80
C ASN A 48 -4.86 3.85 9.80
N TYR A 49 -5.26 2.58 9.92
CA TYR A 49 -4.98 1.55 8.94
C TYR A 49 -5.52 1.92 7.54
N SER A 50 -6.80 2.31 7.46
CA SER A 50 -7.44 2.67 6.19
C SER A 50 -6.76 3.87 5.52
N ALA A 51 -6.41 4.89 6.30
CA ALA A 51 -5.67 6.06 5.86
C ALA A 51 -4.27 5.69 5.35
N THR A 52 -3.62 4.71 5.97
CA THR A 52 -2.33 4.18 5.50
C THR A 52 -2.47 3.56 4.12
N ILE A 53 -3.49 2.72 3.88
CA ILE A 53 -3.71 2.13 2.56
C ILE A 53 -3.96 3.19 1.49
N PHE A 54 -4.79 4.21 1.77
CA PHE A 54 -5.00 5.32 0.82
C PHE A 54 -3.73 6.13 0.56
N ARG A 55 -2.91 6.36 1.60
CA ARG A 55 -1.60 7.01 1.46
C ARG A 55 -0.62 6.19 0.63
N LEU A 56 -0.66 4.87 0.73
CA LEU A 56 0.13 4.00 -0.14
C LEU A 56 -0.41 4.02 -1.57
N ALA A 57 -1.73 3.99 -1.75
CA ALA A 57 -2.39 4.03 -3.05
C ALA A 57 -2.08 5.30 -3.86
N SER A 58 -1.78 6.43 -3.20
CA SER A 58 -1.37 7.66 -3.89
C SER A 58 0.05 7.55 -4.46
N LYS A 59 0.96 6.84 -3.78
CA LYS A 59 2.40 6.77 -4.11
C LYS A 59 2.81 5.55 -4.94
N TYR A 60 2.14 4.42 -4.72
CA TYR A 60 2.56 3.11 -5.24
C TYR A 60 1.52 2.53 -6.20
N VAL A 61 1.97 1.64 -7.08
CA VAL A 61 1.12 0.90 -8.01
C VAL A 61 0.08 0.13 -7.20
N TRP A 62 -1.19 0.29 -7.58
CA TRP A 62 -2.31 -0.17 -6.77
C TRP A 62 -2.27 -1.68 -6.46
N LEU A 63 -1.88 -2.51 -7.43
CA LEU A 63 -1.71 -3.95 -7.21
C LEU A 63 -0.70 -4.27 -6.10
N SER A 64 0.43 -3.54 -6.04
CA SER A 64 1.41 -3.73 -4.96
C SER A 64 0.86 -3.33 -3.58
N VAL A 65 0.01 -2.30 -3.54
CA VAL A 65 -0.67 -1.88 -2.31
C VAL A 65 -1.71 -2.91 -1.86
N LEU A 66 -2.45 -3.52 -2.79
CA LEU A 66 -3.40 -4.57 -2.45
C LEU A 66 -2.72 -5.87 -1.97
N LEU A 67 -1.52 -6.18 -2.46
CA LEU A 67 -0.71 -7.28 -1.93
C LEU A 67 -0.23 -6.99 -0.50
N TYR A 68 0.22 -5.75 -0.25
CA TYR A 68 0.51 -5.26 1.09
C TYR A 68 -0.71 -5.37 2.02
N ASP A 69 -1.87 -4.88 1.56
CA ASP A 69 -3.14 -4.92 2.30
C ASP A 69 -3.53 -6.35 2.71
N ARG A 70 -3.46 -7.29 1.75
CA ARG A 70 -3.74 -8.70 2.00
C ARG A 70 -2.84 -9.25 3.11
N LYS A 71 -1.53 -9.07 2.98
CA LYS A 71 -0.58 -9.61 3.96
C LYS A 71 -0.75 -8.96 5.34
N PHE A 72 -1.02 -7.65 5.39
CA PHE A 72 -1.34 -6.96 6.64
C PHE A 72 -2.53 -7.63 7.34
N ARG A 73 -3.65 -7.83 6.63
CA ARG A 73 -4.86 -8.44 7.20
C ARG A 73 -4.62 -9.89 7.65
N GLU A 74 -3.85 -10.67 6.89
CA GLU A 74 -3.48 -12.03 7.26
C GLU A 74 -2.67 -12.07 8.58
N LEU A 75 -1.68 -11.18 8.72
CA LEU A 75 -0.89 -11.08 9.95
C LEU A 75 -1.74 -10.54 11.12
N GLN A 76 -2.60 -9.55 10.88
CA GLN A 76 -3.50 -9.01 11.91
C GLN A 76 -4.40 -10.10 12.48
N VAL A 77 -4.93 -10.99 11.64
CA VAL A 77 -5.75 -12.14 12.07
C VAL A 77 -4.92 -13.18 12.81
N THR A 78 -3.69 -13.44 12.37
CA THR A 78 -2.82 -14.49 12.93
C THR A 78 -2.23 -14.08 14.29
N GLU A 79 -1.84 -12.82 14.43
CA GLU A 79 -1.08 -12.32 15.58
C GLU A 79 -1.90 -11.42 16.50
N GLY A 80 -3.04 -10.89 16.03
CA GLY A 80 -3.96 -10.11 16.85
C GLY A 80 -3.45 -8.72 17.21
N PHE A 81 -2.46 -8.16 16.50
CA PHE A 81 -2.00 -6.79 16.75
C PHE A 81 -3.05 -5.75 16.37
N GLN A 82 -2.88 -4.53 16.89
CA GLN A 82 -3.82 -3.43 16.67
C GLN A 82 -3.83 -2.96 15.21
N TRP A 83 -5.01 -2.59 14.71
CA TRP A 83 -5.10 -1.97 13.40
C TRP A 83 -4.25 -0.68 13.36
N GLY A 84 -3.52 -0.47 12.27
CA GLY A 84 -2.67 0.71 12.10
C GLY A 84 -1.28 0.59 12.73
N THR A 85 -0.96 -0.49 13.44
CA THR A 85 0.42 -0.76 13.88
C THR A 85 1.35 -0.98 12.69
N HIS A 86 2.57 -0.44 12.76
CA HIS A 86 3.62 -0.76 11.80
C HIS A 86 4.23 -2.12 12.13
N HIS A 87 4.16 -3.06 11.16
CA HIS A 87 4.70 -4.41 11.32
C HIS A 87 5.98 -4.60 10.50
N GLN A 88 7.01 -5.19 11.11
CA GLN A 88 8.33 -5.34 10.50
C GLN A 88 8.28 -6.22 9.24
N ASP A 89 7.55 -7.33 9.28
CA ASP A 89 7.39 -8.26 8.13
C ASP A 89 6.69 -7.65 6.92
N LEU A 90 6.05 -6.48 7.08
CA LEU A 90 5.46 -5.74 5.98
C LEU A 90 6.45 -4.79 5.30
N MET A 91 7.63 -4.56 5.90
CA MET A 91 8.70 -3.78 5.29
C MET A 91 9.37 -4.52 4.12
N ASP A 92 9.32 -5.85 4.13
CA ASP A 92 9.90 -6.70 3.09
C ASP A 92 9.02 -6.79 1.83
N LEU A 93 7.77 -6.29 1.90
CA LEU A 93 6.90 -6.23 0.75
C LEU A 93 7.33 -5.08 -0.16
N ASN A 94 7.86 -5.44 -1.32
CA ASN A 94 8.29 -4.50 -2.36
C ASN A 94 7.10 -3.71 -2.92
N LEU A 95 6.82 -2.55 -2.33
CA LEU A 95 5.92 -1.54 -2.87
C LEU A 95 6.54 -0.89 -4.11
N ILE A 96 5.81 -0.91 -5.22
CA ILE A 96 6.32 -0.42 -6.52
C ILE A 96 5.91 1.04 -6.68
N LEU A 97 6.87 1.96 -6.71
CA LEU A 97 6.60 3.40 -6.89
C LEU A 97 5.92 3.66 -8.23
N LYS A 98 4.92 4.55 -8.25
CA LYS A 98 4.37 5.04 -9.51
C LYS A 98 5.39 5.92 -10.22
N ALA A 99 5.41 5.81 -11.55
CA ALA A 99 6.32 6.58 -12.40
C ALA A 99 6.13 8.10 -12.24
N ASP A 100 4.89 8.55 -12.03
CA ASP A 100 4.48 9.94 -11.91
C ASP A 100 4.50 10.47 -10.47
N SER A 101 4.83 9.63 -9.47
CA SER A 101 4.87 10.08 -8.08
C SER A 101 5.90 11.20 -7.90
N PRO A 102 5.60 12.24 -7.09
CA PRO A 102 6.56 13.33 -6.83
C PRO A 102 7.92 12.82 -6.36
N THR A 103 7.93 11.77 -5.54
CA THR A 103 9.15 11.08 -5.08
C THR A 103 9.95 10.52 -6.24
N ASN A 104 9.32 9.84 -7.19
CA ASN A 104 10.03 9.30 -8.35
C ASN A 104 10.58 10.41 -9.26
N LYS A 105 9.84 11.52 -9.41
CA LYS A 105 10.33 12.72 -10.14
C LYS A 105 11.58 13.29 -9.48
N THR A 106 11.57 13.49 -8.16
CA THR A 106 12.74 13.99 -7.42
C THR A 106 13.93 13.02 -7.50
N ILE A 107 13.71 11.71 -7.47
CA ILE A 107 14.78 10.70 -7.63
C ILE A 107 15.37 10.76 -9.05
N GLN A 108 14.54 10.91 -10.08
CA GLN A 108 15.00 11.05 -11.46
C GLN A 108 15.78 12.34 -11.68
N GLU A 109 15.31 13.45 -11.12
CA GLU A 109 16.02 14.74 -11.11
C GLU A 109 17.38 14.59 -10.41
N ALA A 110 17.43 14.04 -9.20
CA ALA A 110 18.69 13.81 -8.47
C ALA A 110 19.69 12.94 -9.25
N LYS A 111 19.22 11.88 -9.93
CA LYS A 111 20.07 11.05 -10.80
C LYS A 111 20.59 11.81 -12.01
N SER A 112 19.78 12.69 -12.60
CA SER A 112 20.20 13.54 -13.72
C SER A 112 21.27 14.55 -13.29
N TYR A 113 21.15 15.17 -12.10
CA TYR A 113 22.17 16.04 -11.53
C TYR A 113 23.48 15.29 -11.23
N ALA A 114 23.39 14.06 -10.72
CA ALA A 114 24.57 13.22 -10.46
C ALA A 114 25.26 12.72 -11.74
N SER A 115 24.52 12.61 -12.85
CA SER A 115 25.06 12.17 -14.15
C SER A 115 25.60 13.33 -14.99
N GLY A 116 25.10 14.56 -14.78
CA GLY A 116 25.53 15.77 -15.49
C GLY A 116 26.81 16.42 -14.94
N SER A 117 27.23 16.09 -13.72
CA SER A 117 28.43 16.66 -13.09
C SER A 117 29.76 16.04 -13.54
N PHE A 118 29.74 15.02 -14.42
CA PHE A 118 30.94 14.31 -14.89
C PHE A 118 31.55 14.82 -16.21
N GLN A 119 30.98 15.85 -16.86
CA GLN A 119 31.45 16.31 -18.19
C GLN A 119 32.11 17.70 -18.22
N HIS A 120 32.57 18.26 -17.09
CA HIS A 120 33.31 19.52 -17.16
C HIS A 120 34.55 19.58 -16.25
N LYS A 121 35.64 18.94 -16.69
CA LYS A 121 37.05 19.38 -16.47
C LYS A 121 38.05 18.37 -17.04
N ILE A 122 38.29 18.40 -18.35
CA ILE A 122 39.64 18.10 -18.88
C ILE A 122 39.83 18.79 -20.22
N GLY A 123 40.78 19.72 -20.26
CA GLY A 123 41.17 20.52 -21.43
C GLY A 123 41.39 21.96 -21.02
N GLY A 124 42.60 22.52 -21.00
CA GLY A 124 43.93 22.03 -21.31
C GLY A 124 44.86 23.19 -20.97
N VAL A 125 45.92 22.95 -20.21
CA VAL A 125 46.99 23.93 -20.03
C VAL A 125 47.82 23.86 -21.32
N ALA A 126 47.76 24.89 -22.15
CA ALA A 126 48.67 25.07 -23.26
C ALA A 126 49.69 26.12 -22.84
N ASP A 127 50.92 25.66 -22.64
CA ASP A 127 52.14 26.47 -22.61
C ASP A 127 52.28 27.20 -23.95
N SER A 128 52.57 28.52 -23.89
CA SER A 128 53.53 29.26 -24.73
C SER A 128 53.58 30.73 -24.29
#